data_AF-A0A1I1TWL4-F1
#
_entry.id   AF-A0A1I1TWL4-F1
#
_cell.length_a   1.000
_cell.length_b   1.000
_cell.length_c   1.000
_cell.angle_alpha   90.00
_cell.angle_beta   90.00
_cell.angle_gamma   90.00
#
_symmetry.space_group_name_H-M   'P 1'
#
loop_
_entity.id
_entity.type
_entity.pdbx_description
1 polymer ?
#
loop_
_entity_poly.entity_id
_entity_poly.type
_entity_poly.pdbx_seq_one_letter_code
_entity_poly.pdbx_strand_id
1 'polypeptide(L)' 'MRHYAILRLLLAGFFLYIAWPFIPEAIIQEAVLFWGVWLGFLILVIGANFATLLQMTEPPIMEQEKSKTRERA' A
#
# COMPACT_ATOMS: atom_id res chain seq x y z
N MET A 1 11.09 2.61 -7.33
CA MET A 1 9.84 2.48 -6.53
C MET A 1 9.88 1.45 -5.41
N ARG A 2 10.79 0.45 -5.43
CA ARG A 2 10.80 -0.66 -4.46
C ARG A 2 10.92 -0.23 -2.99
N HIS A 3 11.78 0.75 -2.71
CA HIS A 3 11.91 1.32 -1.35
C HIS A 3 10.63 2.04 -0.89
N TYR A 4 9.95 2.74 -1.80
CA TYR A 4 8.67 3.39 -1.50
C TYR A 4 7.53 2.38 -1.32
N ALA A 5 7.54 1.26 -2.05
CA ALA A 5 6.58 0.18 -1.86
C ALA A 5 6.72 -0.45 -0.46
N ILE A 6 7.96 -0.70 -0.02
CA ILE A 6 8.23 -1.19 1.35
C ILE A 6 7.76 -0.16 2.38
N LEU A 7 8.07 1.13 2.19
CA LEU A 7 7.62 2.19 3.08
C LEU A 7 6.08 2.25 3.19
N ARG A 8 5.37 2.11 2.06
CA ARG A 8 3.91 2.07 2.02
C ARG A 8 3.33 0.85 2.73
N LEU A 9 3.98 -0.32 2.61
CA LEU A 9 3.57 -1.53 3.35
C LEU A 9 3.79 -1.37 4.86
N LEU A 10 4.93 -0.79 5.26
CA LEU A 10 5.20 -0.49 6.68
C LEU A 10 4.17 0.51 7.22
N LEU A 11 3.83 1.55 6.45
CA LEU A 11 2.80 2.52 6.82
C LEU A 11 1.41 1.88 6.93
N ALA A 12 1.05 1.00 6.00
CA ALA A 12 -0.21 0.25 6.06
C ALA A 12 -0.26 -0.65 7.31
N GLY A 13 0.84 -1.33 7.63
CA GLY A 13 0.98 -2.11 8.87
C GLY A 13 0.89 -1.24 10.13
N PHE A 14 1.47 -0.05 10.11
CA PHE A 14 1.37 0.91 11.21
C PHE A 14 -0.07 1.38 11.43
N PHE A 15 -0.82 1.69 10.36
CA PHE A 15 -2.23 2.04 10.48
C PHE A 15 -3.08 0.86 10.96
N LEU A 16 -2.79 -0.36 10.52
CA LEU A 16 -3.44 -1.56 11.05
C LEU A 16 -3.17 -1.75 12.54
N TYR A 17 -1.93 -1.55 12.98
CA TYR A 17 -1.58 -1.66 14.39
C TYR A 17 -2.37 -0.67 15.25
N ILE A 18 -2.51 0.59 14.81
CA ILE A 18 -3.32 1.60 15.51
C ILE A 18 -4.81 1.25 15.47
N ALA A 19 -5.31 0.79 14.33
CA ALA A 19 -6.72 0.46 14.15
C ALA A 19 -7.16 -0.79 14.92
N TRP A 20 -6.25 -1.75 15.12
CA TRP A 20 -6.54 -3.08 15.67
C TRP A 20 -7.38 -3.09 16.96
N PRO A 21 -7.09 -2.28 18.00
CA PRO A 21 -7.92 -2.27 19.21
C PRO A 21 -9.34 -1.73 19.00
N PHE A 22 -9.57 -0.91 17.97
CA PHE A 22 -10.87 -0.27 17.72
C PHE A 22 -11.81 -1.11 16.85
N ILE A 23 -11.27 -2.05 16.06
CA ILE A 23 -12.08 -2.94 15.20
C ILE A 23 -13.05 -3.80 16.04
N PRO A 24 -12.63 -4.45 17.15
CA PRO A 24 -13.54 -5.22 18.01
C PRO A 24 -14.61 -4.39 18.73
N GLU A 25 -14.41 -3.09 18.89
CA GLU A 25 -15.37 -2.18 19.55
C GLU A 25 -16.54 -1.77 18.64
N ALA A 26 -16.56 -2.26 17.39
CA ALA A 26 -17.59 -1.98 16.41
C ALA A 26 -18.92 -2.67 16.75
N ILE A 27 -19.74 -2.04 17.58
CA ILE A 27 -21.03 -2.59 18.05
C ILE A 27 -22.19 -2.16 17.15
N ILE A 28 -22.13 -0.96 16.55
CA ILE A 28 -23.18 -0.42 15.68
C ILE A 28 -22.94 -0.76 14.21
N GLN A 29 -24.01 -0.86 13.43
CA GLN A 29 -23.96 -1.31 12.03
C GLN A 29 -23.03 -0.43 11.17
N GLU A 30 -23.06 0.88 11.39
CA GLU A 30 -22.23 1.85 10.69
C GLU A 30 -20.74 1.61 10.96
N ALA A 31 -20.38 1.29 12.20
CA ALA A 31 -19.01 0.98 12.59
C ALA A 31 -18.54 -0.34 11.97
N VAL A 32 -19.39 -1.37 11.96
CA VAL A 32 -19.09 -2.66 11.31
C VAL A 32 -18.86 -2.47 9.81
N LEU A 33 -19.71 -1.70 9.14
CA LEU A 33 -19.57 -1.40 7.72
C LEU A 33 -18.27 -0.61 7.45
N PHE A 34 -18.00 0.41 8.25
CA PHE A 34 -16.78 1.21 8.14
C PHE A 34 -15.52 0.34 8.24
N TRP A 35 -15.41 -0.47 9.29
CA TRP A 35 -14.24 -1.32 9.49
C TRP A 35 -14.13 -2.43 8.44
N GLY A 36 -15.25 -2.97 7.97
CA GLY A 36 -15.26 -3.93 6.86
C GLY A 36 -14.70 -3.33 5.56
N VAL A 37 -15.17 -2.13 5.18
CA VAL A 37 -14.67 -1.41 4.00
C VAL A 37 -13.21 -1.00 4.20
N TRP A 38 -12.84 -0.55 5.40
CA TRP A 38 -11.47 -0.17 5.74
C TRP A 38 -10.50 -1.36 5.60
N LEU A 39 -10.88 -2.56 6.09
CA LEU A 39 -10.10 -3.78 5.92
C LEU A 39 -9.99 -4.20 4.45
N GLY A 40 -11.09 -4.10 3.69
CA GLY A 40 -11.07 -4.34 2.25
C GLY A 40 -10.10 -3.41 1.51
N PHE A 41 -10.13 -2.11 1.84
CA PHE A 41 -9.19 -1.13 1.31
C PHE A 41 -7.74 -1.45 1.69
N LEU A 42 -7.48 -1.86 2.93
CA LEU A 42 -6.15 -2.26 3.37
C LEU A 42 -5.60 -3.42 2.52
N ILE A 43 -6.42 -4.43 2.22
CA ILE A 43 -6.03 -5.55 1.35
C ILE A 43 -5.66 -5.06 -0.05
N LEU A 44 -6.43 -4.13 -0.62
CA LEU A 44 -6.12 -3.53 -1.93
C LEU A 44 -4.78 -2.78 -1.92
N VAL A 45 -4.53 -2.00 -0.86
CA VAL A 45 -3.26 -1.28 -0.69
C VAL A 45 -2.09 -2.26 -0.59
N ILE A 46 -2.22 -3.31 0.22
CA ILE A 46 -1.20 -4.35 0.34
C ILE A 46 -0.95 -5.00 -1.03
N GLY A 47 -2.00 -5.47 -1.70
CA GLY A 47 -1.92 -6.14 -3.00
C GLY A 47 -1.24 -5.30 -4.07
N ALA A 48 -1.62 -4.02 -4.21
CA ALA A 48 -1.03 -3.12 -5.20
C ALA A 48 0.47 -2.88 -4.95
N ASN A 49 0.88 -2.71 -3.69
CA ASN A 49 2.29 -2.53 -3.35
C ASN A 49 3.11 -3.82 -3.51
N PHE A 50 2.51 -4.99 -3.23
CA PHE A 50 3.13 -6.28 -3.53
C PHE A 50 3.30 -6.51 -5.04
N ALA A 51 2.30 -6.16 -5.86
CA ALA A 51 2.41 -6.24 -7.32
C ALA A 51 3.56 -5.36 -7.86
N THR A 52 3.75 -4.18 -7.25
CA THR A 52 4.90 -3.30 -7.56
C THR A 52 6.24 -3.94 -7.16
N LEU A 53 6.30 -4.60 -6.00
CA LEU A 53 7.50 -5.31 -5.54
C LEU A 53 7.87 -6.50 -6.42
N LEU A 54 6.86 -7.23 -6.90
CA LEU A 54 6.99 -8.36 -7.82
C LEU A 54 7.29 -7.92 -9.27
N GLN A 55 7.43 -6.63 -9.54
CA GLN A 55 7.66 -6.06 -10.87
C GLN A 55 6.56 -6.42 -11.89
N MET A 56 5.34 -6.73 -11.41
CA MET A 56 4.18 -6.94 -12.27
C MET A 56 3.65 -5.63 -12.87
N THR A 57 4.25 -4.50 -12.49
CA THR A 57 3.93 -3.15 -12.96
C THR A 57 5.19 -2.52 -13.54
N GLU A 58 5.06 -1.91 -14.73
CA GLU A 58 6.18 -1.22 -15.37
C GLU A 58 6.72 -0.09 -14.47
N PRO A 59 8.05 0.12 -14.44
CA PRO A 59 8.64 1.20 -13.66
C PRO A 59 8.15 2.55 -14.21
N PRO A 60 7.74 3.48 -13.33
CA PRO A 60 7.19 4.76 -13.76
C PRO A 60 8.20 5.57 -14.56
N ILE A 61 7.69 6.37 -15.50
CA ILE A 61 8.45 7.13 -16.52
C ILE A 61 9.63 7.91 -15.93
N MET A 62 9.47 8.44 -14.71
CA MET A 62 10.49 9.21 -13.99
C MET A 62 11.75 8.40 -13.61
N GLU A 63 11.63 7.09 -13.37
CA GLU A 63 12.79 6.20 -13.16
C GLU A 63 13.43 5.74 -14.48
N GLN A 64 12.64 5.70 -15.57
CA GLN A 64 13.15 5.39 -16.92
C GLN A 64 13.96 6.53 -17.53
N GLU A 65 13.70 7.80 -17.17
CA GLU A 65 14.55 8.92 -17.61
C GLU A 65 15.95 8.87 -17.02
N LYS A 66 16.09 8.47 -15.75
CA LYS A 66 17.40 8.37 -15.08
C LYS A 66 18.30 7.30 -15.70
N SER A 67 17.75 6.19 -16.17
CA SER A 67 18.54 5.17 -16.88
C SER A 67 18.97 5.63 -18.27
N LYS A 68 18.07 6.27 -19.03
CA LYS A 68 18.38 6.80 -20.38
C LYS A 68 19.46 7.88 -20.37
N THR A 69 19.48 8.75 -19.36
CA THR A 69 20.54 9.77 -19.22
C THR A 69 21.90 9.14 -18.91
N ARG A 70 21.91 7.99 -18.22
CA ARG A 70 23.16 7.28 -17.86
C ARG A 70 23.73 6.43 -18.99
N GLU A 71 22.90 5.99 -19.94
CA GLU A 71 23.33 5.29 -21.16
C GLU A 71 23.78 6.25 -22.28
N ARG A 72 23.44 7.55 -22.16
CA ARG A 72 23.81 8.58 -23.15
C ARG A 72 25.06 9.40 -22.75
N ALA A 73 25.69 9.08 -21.63
CA ALA A 73 26.94 9.68 -21.14
C ALA A 73 28.08 8.67 -21.23
#